data_AF-A0A061P571-F1
#
_entry.id   AF-A0A061P571-F1
#
_cell.length_a   1.000
_cell.length_b   1.000
_cell.length_c   1.000
_cell.angle_alpha   90.00
_cell.angle_beta   90.00
_cell.angle_gamma   90.00
#
_symmetry.space_group_name_H-M   'P 1'
#
loop_
_entity.id
_entity.type
_entity.pdbx_description
1 polymer ?
#
loop_
_entity_poly.entity_id
_entity_poly.type
_entity_poly.pdbx_seq_one_letter_code
_entity_poly.pdbx_strand_id
1 'polypeptide(L)'
;MGVAGCQDSGEANVSMNSEPSTQENASPVQQPTEQGEGTAWYDQLSFQDFELDASGASGKYEVDFDYDDGVPEADIEDERQTPQIELEGQAALDQLASLLPELAIEQGSTREEIQAEVERVFQLDSNEQYIEIEILFHDGTKINM
;
A
#
# COMPACT_ATOMS: atom_id res chain seq x y z
N MET A 1 56.88 -26.18 -42.95
CA MET A 1 55.76 -27.06 -43.34
C MET A 1 54.94 -27.29 -42.08
N GLY A 2 53.63 -27.13 -41.96
CA GLY A 2 52.50 -26.73 -42.82
C GLY A 2 51.22 -27.01 -42.00
N VAL A 3 50.20 -26.14 -42.14
CA VAL A 3 48.73 -26.30 -41.94
C VAL A 3 48.21 -26.92 -40.62
N ALA A 4 47.35 -26.26 -39.82
CA ALA A 4 45.94 -25.87 -40.03
C ALA A 4 45.00 -27.06 -40.32
N GLY A 5 43.93 -27.20 -39.52
CA GLY A 5 42.77 -28.04 -39.87
C GLY A 5 41.90 -28.48 -38.68
N CYS A 6 40.73 -27.86 -38.55
CA CYS A 6 39.61 -28.21 -37.66
C CYS A 6 38.96 -29.55 -38.04
N GLN A 7 38.25 -30.21 -37.11
CA GLN A 7 37.02 -30.95 -37.45
C GLN A 7 36.13 -31.17 -36.22
N ASP A 8 34.98 -30.53 -36.24
CA ASP A 8 33.75 -30.85 -35.51
C ASP A 8 33.11 -32.14 -36.08
N SER A 9 32.36 -32.89 -35.25
CA SER A 9 31.13 -33.66 -35.57
C SER A 9 31.04 -35.04 -34.89
N GLY A 10 29.97 -35.24 -34.08
CA GLY A 10 29.19 -36.49 -34.04
C GLY A 10 29.02 -37.17 -32.66
N GLU A 11 27.87 -37.02 -31.99
CA GLU A 11 26.78 -38.03 -31.78
C GLU A 11 27.17 -39.27 -30.93
N ALA A 12 26.46 -39.79 -29.93
CA ALA A 12 25.19 -39.54 -29.25
C ALA A 12 25.19 -40.35 -27.93
N ASN A 13 24.45 -39.92 -26.90
CA ASN A 13 23.73 -40.88 -26.05
C ASN A 13 22.51 -40.19 -25.45
N VAL A 14 21.32 -40.60 -25.89
CA VAL A 14 20.04 -40.27 -25.27
C VAL A 14 19.65 -41.46 -24.37
N SER A 15 19.30 -41.17 -23.12
CA SER A 15 18.18 -41.87 -22.49
C SER A 15 17.65 -41.05 -21.32
N MET A 16 16.45 -40.50 -21.54
CA MET A 16 15.60 -39.87 -20.54
C MET A 16 14.93 -40.96 -19.69
N ASN A 17 14.79 -40.74 -18.38
CA ASN A 17 13.46 -40.62 -17.77
C ASN A 17 13.56 -40.01 -16.35
N SER A 18 12.95 -38.84 -16.24
CA SER A 18 12.17 -38.22 -15.15
C SER A 18 12.35 -38.71 -13.71
N GLU A 19 12.73 -37.79 -12.82
CA GLU A 19 11.98 -37.27 -11.65
C GLU A 19 12.71 -36.01 -11.13
N PRO A 20 12.13 -34.79 -11.15
CA PRO A 20 12.65 -33.69 -10.34
C PRO A 20 11.95 -33.62 -8.98
N SER A 21 12.77 -33.75 -7.96
CA SER A 21 12.52 -33.61 -6.53
C SER A 21 11.87 -32.27 -6.16
N THR A 22 10.97 -32.34 -5.17
CA THR A 22 10.45 -31.30 -4.28
C THR A 22 11.24 -29.99 -4.22
N GLN A 23 10.57 -28.89 -4.57
CA GLN A 23 10.91 -27.55 -4.12
C GLN A 23 9.66 -26.89 -3.53
N GLU A 24 9.55 -26.99 -2.21
CA GLU A 24 8.60 -26.25 -1.38
C GLU A 24 9.17 -24.83 -1.28
N ASN A 25 8.80 -23.97 -2.24
CA ASN A 25 9.23 -22.58 -2.23
C ASN A 25 8.32 -21.81 -1.27
N ALA A 26 8.59 -21.94 0.03
CA ALA A 26 8.09 -21.00 1.02
C ALA A 26 8.73 -19.65 0.69
N SER A 27 7.94 -18.75 0.10
CA SER A 27 8.30 -17.34 -0.03
C SER A 27 8.79 -16.84 1.32
N PRO A 28 9.94 -16.15 1.41
CA PRO A 28 10.29 -15.49 2.64
C PRO A 28 9.22 -14.42 2.87
N VAL A 29 8.46 -14.59 3.97
CA VAL A 29 7.72 -13.50 4.56
C VAL A 29 8.73 -12.36 4.77
N GLN A 30 8.57 -11.30 3.98
CA GLN A 30 9.39 -10.11 4.14
C GLN A 30 8.88 -9.45 5.41
N GLN A 31 9.49 -9.81 6.55
CA GLN A 31 9.44 -8.95 7.72
C GLN A 31 9.98 -7.58 7.28
N PRO A 32 9.32 -6.46 7.63
CA PRO A 32 9.92 -5.15 7.44
C PRO A 32 11.25 -5.14 8.19
N THR A 33 12.34 -5.06 7.43
CA THR A 33 13.67 -4.86 7.98
C THR A 33 13.71 -3.47 8.60
N GLU A 34 13.66 -3.42 9.93
CA GLU A 34 14.13 -2.27 10.70
C GLU A 34 15.61 -2.05 10.39
N GLN A 35 15.93 -1.09 9.50
CA GLN A 35 17.27 -0.52 9.42
C GLN A 35 17.27 0.82 8.67
N GLY A 36 16.91 1.86 9.43
CA GLY A 36 17.22 3.25 9.14
C GLY A 36 16.91 4.08 10.38
N GLU A 37 17.87 4.82 10.91
CA GLU A 37 17.62 5.92 11.88
C GLU A 37 16.87 7.06 11.17
N GLY A 38 15.68 6.77 10.66
CA GLY A 38 14.70 7.72 10.15
C GLY A 38 13.38 7.40 10.84
N THR A 39 12.72 8.42 11.37
CA THR A 39 11.33 8.31 11.80
C THR A 39 10.51 7.77 10.64
N ALA A 40 9.65 6.78 10.89
CA ALA A 40 8.79 6.29 9.84
C ALA A 40 7.88 7.41 9.32
N TRP A 41 7.29 7.25 8.14
CA TRP A 41 6.43 8.30 7.58
C TRP A 41 5.20 8.54 8.47
N TYR A 42 4.69 7.50 9.12
CA TYR A 42 3.58 7.58 10.05
C TYR A 42 3.93 8.30 11.36
N ASP A 43 5.17 8.23 11.85
CA ASP A 43 5.63 9.00 13.03
C ASP A 43 5.64 10.52 12.79
N GLN A 44 5.54 10.96 11.53
CA GLN A 44 5.57 12.36 11.14
C GLN A 44 4.17 12.95 10.92
N LEU A 45 3.13 12.11 10.99
CA LEU A 45 1.75 12.55 10.86
C LEU A 45 1.31 13.33 12.11
N SER A 46 0.34 14.22 11.92
CA SER A 46 -0.29 14.94 13.05
C SER A 46 -1.28 14.04 13.81
N PHE A 47 -1.63 12.89 13.26
CA PHE A 47 -2.68 11.99 13.70
C PHE A 47 -2.20 10.55 13.79
N GLN A 48 -2.81 9.80 14.71
CA GLN A 48 -2.58 8.37 14.90
C GLN A 48 -3.65 7.50 14.22
N ASP A 49 -4.83 8.06 13.96
CA ASP A 49 -5.93 7.34 13.33
C ASP A 49 -6.53 8.23 12.24
N PHE A 50 -6.80 7.65 11.08
CA PHE A 50 -7.47 8.28 9.96
C PHE A 50 -8.39 7.28 9.26
N GLU A 51 -9.69 7.57 9.29
CA GLU A 51 -10.71 6.82 8.59
C GLU A 51 -11.37 7.72 7.54
N LEU A 52 -11.56 7.19 6.33
CA LEU A 52 -12.31 7.80 5.24
C LEU A 52 -13.26 6.76 4.67
N ASP A 53 -14.56 7.03 4.71
CA ASP A 53 -15.59 6.30 3.95
C ASP A 53 -16.21 7.28 2.96
N ALA A 54 -15.95 7.04 1.67
CA ALA A 54 -16.58 7.76 0.58
C ALA A 54 -17.44 6.80 -0.25
N SER A 55 -18.69 7.17 -0.51
CA SER A 55 -19.54 6.38 -1.40
C SER A 55 -20.38 7.23 -2.33
N GLY A 56 -20.48 6.74 -3.57
CA GLY A 56 -21.14 7.43 -4.66
C GLY A 56 -21.74 6.47 -5.68
N ALA A 57 -22.14 7.02 -6.83
CA ALA A 57 -22.69 6.22 -7.91
C ALA A 57 -21.66 5.28 -8.56
N SER A 58 -20.37 5.59 -8.42
CA SER A 58 -19.26 4.85 -9.01
C SER A 58 -18.82 3.65 -8.17
N GLY A 59 -19.20 3.59 -6.88
CA GLY A 59 -18.73 2.59 -5.92
C GLY A 59 -18.36 3.22 -4.59
N LYS A 60 -17.80 2.41 -3.69
CA LYS A 60 -17.23 2.81 -2.40
C LYS A 60 -15.72 2.99 -2.50
N TYR A 61 -15.18 3.90 -1.69
CA TYR A 61 -13.76 4.04 -1.41
C TYR A 61 -13.56 4.19 0.09
N GLU A 62 -12.84 3.24 0.68
CA GLU A 62 -12.53 3.22 2.11
C GLU A 62 -11.02 3.26 2.32
N VAL A 63 -10.63 4.02 3.33
CA VAL A 63 -9.27 4.02 3.87
C VAL A 63 -9.38 3.96 5.37
N ASP A 64 -8.68 3.00 5.96
CA ASP A 64 -8.47 2.88 7.39
C ASP A 64 -6.96 2.92 7.64
N PHE A 65 -6.53 3.72 8.61
CA PHE A 65 -5.16 3.81 9.03
C PHE A 65 -5.12 4.01 10.53
N ASP A 66 -4.48 3.09 11.24
CA ASP A 66 -4.24 3.18 12.66
C ASP A 66 -2.74 3.03 12.96
N TYR A 67 -2.28 3.83 13.91
CA TYR A 67 -0.95 3.76 14.48
C TYR A 67 -1.05 3.81 16.01
N ASP A 68 -1.50 2.70 16.59
CA ASP A 68 -1.52 2.49 18.03
C ASP A 68 -0.28 1.72 18.52
N ASP A 69 0.24 2.11 19.69
CA ASP A 69 1.33 1.42 20.41
C ASP A 69 2.59 1.08 19.56
N GLY A 70 2.85 1.83 18.48
CA GLY A 70 4.00 1.65 17.60
C GLY A 70 3.82 0.60 16.50
N VAL A 71 2.59 0.14 16.27
CA VAL A 71 2.25 -0.83 15.22
C VAL A 71 1.33 -0.15 14.21
N PRO A 72 1.79 0.12 12.98
CA PRO A 72 0.92 0.67 11.95
C PRO A 72 0.08 -0.44 11.30
N GLU A 73 -1.22 -0.21 11.20
CA GLU A 73 -2.17 -1.02 10.45
C GLU A 73 -2.89 -0.12 9.42
N ALA A 74 -3.26 -0.69 8.28
CA ALA A 74 -3.97 0.06 7.25
C ALA A 74 -4.73 -0.88 6.33
N ASP A 75 -5.85 -0.39 5.82
CA ASP A 75 -6.69 -1.06 4.85
C ASP A 75 -7.19 -0.06 3.80
N ILE A 76 -7.30 -0.50 2.55
CA ILE A 76 -7.85 0.28 1.44
C ILE A 76 -8.81 -0.60 0.64
N GLU A 77 -10.04 -0.16 0.51
CA GLU A 77 -11.03 -0.76 -0.38
C GLU A 77 -11.44 0.26 -1.46
N ASP A 78 -11.23 -0.08 -2.74
CA ASP A 78 -11.65 0.74 -3.88
C ASP A 78 -12.54 -0.08 -4.83
N GLU A 79 -13.85 0.06 -4.64
CA GLU A 79 -14.86 -0.54 -5.50
C GLU A 79 -15.15 0.31 -6.76
N ARG A 80 -14.56 1.51 -6.88
CA ARG A 80 -14.77 2.40 -8.04
C ARG A 80 -14.05 1.90 -9.29
N GLN A 81 -13.13 0.94 -9.13
CA GLN A 81 -12.34 0.35 -10.21
C GLN A 81 -12.79 -1.08 -10.53
N THR A 82 -12.38 -1.59 -11.71
CA THR A 82 -12.63 -2.98 -12.10
C THR A 82 -11.34 -3.62 -12.63
N PRO A 83 -10.80 -4.68 -11.98
CA PRO A 83 -11.31 -5.30 -10.75
C PRO A 83 -11.25 -4.36 -9.54
N GLN A 84 -12.11 -4.61 -8.54
CA GLN A 84 -12.03 -3.92 -7.25
C GLN A 84 -10.67 -4.15 -6.61
N ILE A 85 -10.21 -3.17 -5.82
CA ILE A 85 -8.94 -3.21 -5.12
C ILE A 85 -9.24 -3.36 -3.63
N GLU A 86 -8.66 -4.37 -3.01
CA GLU A 86 -8.65 -4.59 -1.56
C GLU A 86 -7.19 -4.79 -1.16
N LEU A 87 -6.66 -3.87 -0.35
CA LEU A 87 -5.29 -3.90 0.16
C LEU A 87 -5.33 -3.84 1.68
N GLU A 88 -4.51 -4.66 2.32
CA GLU A 88 -4.44 -4.76 3.78
C GLU A 88 -2.96 -4.73 4.22
N GLY A 89 -2.72 -4.27 5.44
CA GLY A 89 -1.40 -4.23 6.08
C GLY A 89 -0.35 -3.50 5.23
N GLN A 90 0.80 -4.13 4.99
CA GLN A 90 1.93 -3.47 4.31
C GLN A 90 1.57 -2.94 2.92
N ALA A 91 0.70 -3.62 2.17
CA ALA A 91 0.31 -3.17 0.84
C ALA A 91 -0.51 -1.87 0.87
N ALA A 92 -1.38 -1.73 1.87
CA ALA A 92 -2.11 -0.50 2.13
C ALA A 92 -1.16 0.59 2.65
N LEU A 93 -0.30 0.28 3.62
CA LEU A 93 0.70 1.22 4.15
C LEU A 93 1.61 1.79 3.06
N ASP A 94 2.06 0.98 2.11
CA ASP A 94 2.91 1.43 1.00
C ASP A 94 2.18 2.45 0.10
N GLN A 95 0.87 2.30 -0.09
CA GLN A 95 0.05 3.27 -0.83
C GLN A 95 -0.17 4.55 -0.01
N LEU A 96 -0.55 4.40 1.25
CA LEU A 96 -0.83 5.53 2.16
C LEU A 96 0.41 6.36 2.47
N ALA A 97 1.61 5.76 2.40
CA ALA A 97 2.88 6.47 2.56
C ALA A 97 3.08 7.63 1.58
N SER A 98 2.38 7.61 0.43
CA SER A 98 2.41 8.71 -0.54
C SER A 98 1.24 9.68 -0.38
N LEU A 99 0.17 9.30 0.31
CA LEU A 99 -1.08 10.06 0.40
C LEU A 99 -1.21 10.78 1.74
N LEU A 100 -1.10 10.07 2.87
CA LEU A 100 -1.32 10.65 4.20
C LEU A 100 -0.33 11.77 4.55
N PRO A 101 0.97 11.69 4.21
CA PRO A 101 1.88 12.82 4.46
C PRO A 101 1.57 14.07 3.62
N GLU A 102 0.79 13.95 2.53
CA GLU A 102 0.34 15.09 1.74
C GLU A 102 -0.92 15.76 2.30
N LEU A 103 -1.62 15.14 3.26
CA LEU A 103 -2.75 15.76 3.96
C LEU A 103 -2.22 16.82 4.92
N ALA A 104 -2.40 18.08 4.55
CA ALA A 104 -2.04 19.21 5.40
C ALA A 104 -3.12 19.49 6.46
N ILE A 105 -3.48 18.47 7.24
CA ILE A 105 -4.52 18.55 8.27
C ILE A 105 -3.89 18.74 9.65
N GLU A 106 -4.38 19.74 10.37
CA GLU A 106 -4.00 20.02 11.76
C GLU A 106 -5.27 20.15 12.62
N GLN A 107 -5.14 20.12 13.95
CA GLN A 107 -6.28 20.28 14.86
C GLN A 107 -7.04 21.60 14.67
N GLY A 108 -6.39 22.62 14.11
CA GLY A 108 -6.99 23.93 13.84
C GLY A 108 -7.76 24.01 12.52
N SER A 109 -7.67 22.98 11.66
CA SER A 109 -8.32 22.96 10.36
C SER A 109 -9.84 22.92 10.50
N THR A 110 -10.55 23.66 9.66
CA THR A 110 -12.02 23.57 9.61
C THR A 110 -12.47 22.31 8.89
N ARG A 111 -13.74 21.94 9.06
CA ARG A 111 -14.34 20.78 8.35
C ARG A 111 -14.20 20.93 6.84
N GLU A 112 -14.41 22.14 6.32
CA GLU A 112 -14.29 22.43 4.89
C GLU A 112 -12.84 22.31 4.39
N GLU A 113 -11.85 22.70 5.20
CA GLU A 113 -10.43 22.55 4.86
C GLU A 113 -10.03 21.07 4.84
N ILE A 114 -10.47 20.30 5.84
CA ILE A 114 -10.22 18.86 5.93
C ILE A 114 -10.83 18.13 4.73
N GLN A 115 -12.12 18.36 4.46
CA GLN A 115 -12.80 17.75 3.33
C GLN A 115 -12.10 18.10 2.01
N ALA A 116 -11.72 19.36 1.78
CA ALA A 116 -11.04 19.77 0.57
C ALA A 116 -9.66 19.10 0.40
N GLU A 117 -8.89 18.93 1.47
CA GLU A 117 -7.61 18.23 1.43
C GLU A 117 -7.79 16.74 1.16
N VAL A 118 -8.76 16.09 1.78
CA VAL A 118 -9.08 14.68 1.56
C VAL A 118 -9.52 14.45 0.11
N GLU A 119 -10.47 15.24 -0.40
CA GLU A 119 -10.90 15.16 -1.80
C GLU A 119 -9.72 15.36 -2.77
N ARG A 120 -8.82 16.29 -2.47
CA ARG A 120 -7.62 16.58 -3.28
C ARG A 120 -6.63 15.41 -3.28
N VAL A 121 -6.27 14.88 -2.12
CA VAL A 121 -5.24 13.85 -1.97
C VAL A 121 -5.73 12.50 -2.50
N PHE A 122 -6.94 12.09 -2.11
CA PHE A 122 -7.52 10.81 -2.52
C PHE A 122 -8.24 10.87 -3.87
N GLN A 123 -8.20 12.03 -4.53
CA GLN A 123 -8.81 12.28 -5.84
C GLN A 123 -10.29 11.85 -5.84
N LEU A 124 -11.00 12.16 -4.75
CA LEU A 124 -12.43 11.90 -4.64
C LEU A 124 -13.18 12.91 -5.53
N ASP A 125 -14.26 12.46 -6.15
CA ASP A 125 -15.06 13.33 -7.00
C ASP A 125 -15.98 14.20 -6.10
N SER A 126 -16.14 15.49 -6.38
CA SER A 126 -17.06 16.34 -5.58
C SER A 126 -18.55 15.92 -5.70
N ASN A 127 -18.85 14.88 -6.46
CA ASN A 127 -20.18 14.26 -6.59
C ASN A 127 -20.37 13.01 -5.72
N GLU A 128 -19.42 12.66 -4.84
CA GLU A 128 -19.65 11.63 -3.81
C GLU A 128 -20.91 11.98 -3.01
N GLN A 129 -21.79 11.00 -2.79
CA GLN A 129 -23.06 11.23 -2.10
C GLN A 129 -22.91 11.21 -0.59
N TYR A 130 -21.89 10.50 -0.13
CA TYR A 130 -21.54 10.36 1.26
C TYR A 130 -20.02 10.43 1.38
N ILE A 131 -19.56 11.25 2.31
CA ILE A 131 -18.17 11.27 2.76
C ILE A 131 -18.22 11.40 4.28
N GLU A 132 -17.55 10.46 4.96
CA GLU A 132 -17.32 10.47 6.39
C GLU A 132 -15.82 10.44 6.61
N ILE A 133 -15.33 11.33 7.48
CA ILE A 133 -13.91 11.44 7.80
C ILE A 133 -13.80 11.43 9.33
N GLU A 134 -13.02 10.47 9.85
CA GLU A 134 -12.64 10.41 11.25
C GLU A 134 -11.13 10.59 11.41
N ILE A 135 -10.71 11.40 12.37
CA ILE A 135 -9.30 11.66 12.64
C ILE A 135 -9.08 11.67 14.16
N LEU A 136 -8.17 10.84 14.65
CA LEU A 136 -7.66 10.90 16.03
C LEU A 136 -6.25 11.49 16.03
N PHE A 137 -6.09 12.66 16.63
CA PHE A 137 -4.79 13.29 16.81
C PHE A 137 -4.03 12.66 17.97
N HIS A 138 -2.69 12.74 17.95
CA HIS A 138 -1.83 12.21 19.02
C HIS A 138 -2.07 12.81 20.41
N ASP A 139 -2.76 13.95 20.51
CA ASP A 139 -3.15 14.56 21.80
C ASP A 139 -4.51 14.06 22.32
N GLY A 140 -5.16 13.15 21.58
CA GLY A 140 -6.47 12.60 21.87
C GLY A 140 -7.64 13.43 21.33
N THR A 141 -7.39 14.52 20.59
CA THR A 141 -8.46 15.25 19.89
C THR A 141 -9.05 14.36 18.82
N LYS A 142 -10.38 14.20 18.80
CA LYS A 142 -11.09 13.48 17.74
C LYS A 142 -11.93 14.44 16.90
N ILE A 143 -11.79 14.35 15.58
CA ILE A 143 -12.67 14.99 14.60
C ILE A 143 -13.48 13.88 13.92
N ASN A 144 -14.79 14.09 13.79
CA ASN A 144 -15.71 13.24 13.02
C ASN A 144 -16.67 14.18 12.29
N MET A 145 -16.87 13.98 10.99
CA MET A 145 -17.65 14.90 10.15
C MET A 145 -18.43 14.25 9.03
#